data_AF-A0AAU0N9F1-F1
#
_entry.id   AF-A0AAU0N9F1-F1
#
_cell.length_a   1.000
_cell.length_b   1.000
_cell.length_c   1.000
_cell.angle_alpha   90.00
_cell.angle_beta   90.00
_cell.angle_gamma   90.00
#
_symmetry.space_group_name_H-M   'P 1'
#
loop_
_entity.id
_entity.type
_entity.pdbx_description
1 polymer ?
#
loop_
_entity_poly.entity_id
_entity_poly.type
_entity_poly.pdbx_seq_one_letter_code
_entity_poly.pdbx_strand_id
1 'polypeptide(L)'
;MSVRFGETLKKYLNEEKNLEKLVGIPLVIAGWLRYLQGTNDELEKIEQSPDPLLEEIENIFSDQDYDSEEHLNKIDGLLSRKEIFGVDLVQIGLSNRIKQYYMEMNQGTGSVRRTLEKFLV
;
A
#
# COMPACT_ATOMS: atom_id res chain seq x y z
N MET A 1 9.92 -0.25 5.55
CA MET A 1 8.92 0.84 5.79
C MET A 1 8.86 1.26 7.27
N SER A 2 9.19 0.35 8.19
CA SER A 2 9.14 0.48 9.65
C SER A 2 9.90 1.67 10.21
N VAL A 3 11.13 1.91 9.77
CA VAL A 3 11.94 3.06 10.23
C VAL A 3 11.34 4.40 9.81
N ARG A 4 10.69 4.47 8.63
CA ARG A 4 10.17 5.74 8.08
C ARG A 4 8.79 6.11 8.62
N PHE A 5 7.91 5.13 8.79
CA PHE A 5 6.50 5.38 9.14
C PHE A 5 6.07 4.73 10.46
N GLY A 6 6.73 3.66 10.90
CA GLY A 6 6.35 2.90 12.08
C GLY A 6 6.39 3.71 13.37
N GLU A 7 7.47 4.46 13.61
CA GLU A 7 7.58 5.32 14.80
C GLU A 7 6.55 6.45 14.81
N THR A 8 6.23 7.00 13.63
CA THR A 8 5.17 8.01 13.50
C THR A 8 3.81 7.41 13.84
N LEU A 9 3.49 6.23 13.29
CA LEU A 9 2.22 5.54 13.58
C LEU A 9 2.09 5.15 15.05
N LYS A 10 3.15 4.64 15.68
CA LYS A 10 3.19 4.36 17.12
C LYS A 10 2.89 5.61 17.94
N LYS A 11 3.47 6.76 17.58
CA LYS A 11 3.19 8.03 18.25
C LYS A 11 1.73 8.45 18.11
N TYR A 12 1.14 8.32 16.92
CA TYR A 12 -0.27 8.64 16.70
C TYR A 12 -1.20 7.75 17.53
N LEU A 13 -0.90 6.45 17.62
CA LEU A 13 -1.64 5.51 18.47
C LEU A 13 -1.56 5.90 19.95
N ASN A 14 -0.36 6.21 20.44
CA ASN A 14 -0.15 6.62 21.83
C ASN A 14 -0.85 7.94 22.18
N GLU A 15 -1.01 8.83 21.20
CA GLU A 15 -1.73 10.11 21.35
C GLU A 15 -3.24 9.97 21.05
N GLU A 16 -3.75 8.74 20.86
CA GLU A 16 -5.14 8.44 20.48
C GLU A 16 -5.64 9.27 19.28
N LYS A 17 -4.74 9.59 18.35
CA LYS A 17 -5.06 10.35 17.16
C LYS A 17 -5.87 9.50 16.20
N ASN A 18 -6.83 10.13 15.55
CA ASN A 18 -7.63 9.49 14.53
C ASN A 18 -6.77 9.18 13.30
N LEU A 19 -6.41 7.91 13.12
CA LEU A 19 -5.61 7.41 12.00
C LEU A 19 -6.33 7.53 10.65
N GLU A 20 -7.67 7.56 10.62
CA GLU A 20 -8.46 7.77 9.40
C GLU A 20 -8.19 9.13 8.74
N LYS A 21 -7.72 10.11 9.53
CA LYS A 21 -7.33 11.43 9.01
C LYS A 21 -5.97 11.44 8.33
N LEU A 22 -5.21 10.36 8.41
CA LEU A 22 -3.93 10.27 7.71
C LEU A 22 -4.18 10.11 6.20
N VAL A 23 -3.53 10.98 5.43
CA VAL A 23 -3.55 10.91 3.97
C VAL A 23 -2.20 10.42 3.46
N GLY A 24 -1.11 11.12 3.80
CA GLY A 24 0.21 10.86 3.21
C GLY A 24 0.76 9.45 3.45
N ILE A 25 0.74 8.96 4.70
CA ILE A 25 1.27 7.62 5.02
C ILE A 25 0.52 6.52 4.25
N PRO A 26 -0.82 6.40 4.35
CA PRO A 26 -1.53 5.38 3.60
C PRO A 26 -1.36 5.52 2.07
N LEU A 27 -1.26 6.74 1.54
CA LEU A 27 -1.03 6.98 0.10
C LEU A 27 0.35 6.48 -0.36
N VAL A 28 1.40 6.72 0.43
CA VAL A 28 2.76 6.20 0.14
C VAL A 28 2.79 4.68 0.19
N ILE A 29 2.10 4.07 1.16
CA ILE A 29 2.03 2.60 1.24
C ILE A 29 1.27 2.03 0.04
N ALA A 30 0.14 2.65 -0.37
CA ALA A 30 -0.60 2.25 -1.56
C ALA A 30 0.24 2.37 -2.85
N GLY A 31 1.01 3.46 -2.98
CA GLY A 31 1.95 3.64 -4.09
C GLY A 31 3.06 2.59 -4.10
N TRP A 32 3.54 2.17 -2.92
CA TRP A 32 4.47 1.06 -2.81
C TRP A 32 3.84 -0.26 -3.26
N LEU A 33 2.62 -0.59 -2.84
CA LEU A 33 1.88 -1.78 -3.33
C LEU A 33 1.71 -1.74 -4.86
N ARG A 34 1.40 -0.58 -5.43
CA ARG A 34 1.27 -0.41 -6.89
C ARG A 34 2.61 -0.63 -7.61
N TYR A 35 3.71 -0.16 -7.04
CA TYR A 35 5.07 -0.40 -7.56
C TYR A 35 5.45 -1.89 -7.53
N LEU A 36 5.00 -2.63 -6.51
CA LEU A 36 5.26 -4.07 -6.39
C LEU A 36 4.62 -4.92 -7.50
N GLN A 37 3.65 -4.38 -8.25
CA GLN A 37 3.10 -5.06 -9.44
C GLN A 37 4.04 -5.04 -10.65
N GLY A 38 5.14 -4.28 -10.60
CA GLY A 38 6.15 -4.29 -11.66
C GLY A 38 5.72 -3.57 -12.94
N THR A 39 4.75 -2.66 -12.86
CA THR A 39 4.39 -1.75 -13.96
C THR A 39 4.35 -0.29 -13.53
N ASN A 40 4.66 0.62 -14.45
CA ASN A 40 4.54 2.06 -14.23
C ASN A 40 3.08 2.55 -14.38
N ASP A 41 2.87 3.86 -14.27
CA ASP A 41 1.53 4.49 -14.40
C ASP A 41 0.97 4.42 -15.84
N GLU A 42 1.80 4.09 -16.83
CA GLU A 42 1.41 3.82 -18.22
C GLU A 42 1.16 2.32 -18.47
N LEU A 43 1.21 1.49 -17.43
CA LEU A 43 1.08 0.03 -17.46
C LEU A 43 2.23 -0.69 -18.19
N GLU A 44 3.36 -0.03 -18.38
CA GLU A 44 4.57 -0.62 -18.96
C GLU A 44 5.39 -1.32 -17.88
N LYS A 45 5.97 -2.48 -18.22
CA LYS A 45 6.82 -3.24 -17.28
C LYS A 45 8.02 -2.42 -16.85
N ILE A 46 8.31 -2.44 -15.55
CA ILE A 46 9.51 -1.85 -14.97
C ILE A 46 10.42 -2.93 -14.39
N GLU A 47 11.72 -2.69 -14.44
CA GLU A 47 12.70 -3.55 -13.77
C GLU A 47 12.59 -3.35 -12.26
N GLN A 48 12.19 -4.41 -11.55
CA GLN A 48 12.13 -4.40 -10.10
C GLN A 48 13.53 -4.63 -9.53
N SER A 49 13.87 -3.86 -8.50
CA SER A 49 15.12 -4.07 -7.77
C SER A 49 15.13 -5.44 -7.10
N PRO A 50 16.32 -6.06 -6.91
CA PRO A 50 16.41 -7.35 -6.23
C PRO A 50 15.86 -7.22 -4.79
N ASP A 51 14.74 -7.88 -4.52
CA ASP A 51 14.11 -7.92 -3.20
C ASP A 51 14.14 -9.37 -2.67
N PRO A 52 14.58 -9.62 -1.43
CA PRO A 52 14.55 -10.97 -0.85
C PRO A 52 13.14 -11.55 -0.71
N LEU A 53 12.09 -10.72 -0.79
CA LEU A 53 10.68 -11.13 -0.75
C LEU A 53 10.03 -11.14 -2.14
N LEU A 54 10.80 -11.00 -3.22
CA LEU A 54 10.27 -10.82 -4.57
C LEU A 54 9.32 -11.95 -5.00
N GLU A 55 9.67 -13.22 -4.75
CA GLU A 55 8.83 -14.37 -5.11
C GLU A 55 7.47 -14.33 -4.40
N GLU A 56 7.45 -13.95 -3.12
CA GLU A 56 6.22 -13.82 -2.35
C GLU A 56 5.36 -12.67 -2.87
N ILE A 57 6.00 -11.55 -3.19
CA ILE A 57 5.38 -10.35 -3.76
C ILE A 57 4.77 -10.69 -5.13
N GLU A 58 5.52 -11.34 -6.01
CA GLU A 58 5.06 -11.77 -7.33
C GLU A 58 3.83 -12.68 -7.19
N ASN A 59 3.81 -13.60 -6.23
CA ASN A 59 2.64 -14.45 -5.98
C ASN A 59 1.41 -13.62 -5.58
N ILE A 60 1.56 -12.60 -4.74
CA ILE A 60 0.46 -11.71 -4.33
C ILE A 60 -0.08 -10.92 -5.52
N PHE A 61 0.80 -10.41 -6.41
CA PHE A 61 0.43 -9.48 -7.49
C PHE A 61 0.37 -10.13 -8.88
N SER A 62 0.49 -11.45 -8.98
CA SER A 62 0.39 -12.20 -10.24
C SER A 62 -1.03 -12.18 -10.82
N ASP A 63 -2.04 -12.09 -9.95
CA ASP A 63 -3.44 -12.00 -10.33
C ASP A 63 -3.78 -10.60 -10.87
N GLN A 64 -4.53 -10.54 -11.98
CA GLN A 64 -4.93 -9.27 -12.62
C GLN A 64 -6.17 -8.62 -11.96
N ASP A 65 -6.78 -9.30 -10.98
CA ASP A 65 -8.02 -8.87 -10.33
C ASP A 65 -7.70 -8.15 -9.01
N TYR A 66 -7.30 -6.89 -9.13
CA TYR A 66 -6.78 -6.07 -8.04
C TYR A 66 -7.82 -5.64 -7.00
N ASP A 67 -9.11 -5.77 -7.30
CA ASP A 67 -10.22 -5.40 -6.42
C ASP A 67 -11.02 -6.61 -5.89
N SER A 68 -10.67 -7.83 -6.31
CA SER A 68 -11.21 -9.05 -5.71
C SER A 68 -10.93 -9.16 -4.20
N GLU A 69 -11.88 -9.74 -3.47
CA GLU A 69 -11.75 -9.99 -2.04
C GLU A 69 -10.53 -10.87 -1.72
N GLU A 70 -10.24 -11.87 -2.56
CA GLU A 70 -9.06 -12.73 -2.40
C GLU A 70 -7.76 -11.92 -2.47
N HIS A 71 -7.61 -11.05 -3.47
CA HIS A 71 -6.44 -10.20 -3.64
C HIS A 71 -6.28 -9.23 -2.46
N LEU A 72 -7.37 -8.59 -2.05
CA LEU A 72 -7.37 -7.67 -0.91
C LEU A 72 -7.04 -8.38 0.42
N ASN A 73 -7.40 -9.64 0.58
CA ASN A 73 -7.03 -10.47 1.73
C ASN A 73 -5.53 -10.84 1.70
N LYS A 74 -4.96 -11.15 0.53
CA LYS A 74 -3.50 -11.33 0.37
C LYS A 74 -2.74 -10.06 0.77
N ILE A 75 -3.25 -8.88 0.36
CA ILE A 75 -2.70 -7.57 0.77
C ILE A 75 -2.78 -7.38 2.28
N ASP A 76 -3.88 -7.74 2.95
CA ASP A 76 -3.98 -7.64 4.42
C ASP A 76 -2.93 -8.51 5.13
N GLY A 77 -2.63 -9.69 4.58
CA GLY A 77 -1.52 -10.54 5.04
C GLY A 77 -0.17 -9.83 5.00
N LEU A 78 0.09 -9.03 3.97
CA LEU A 78 1.30 -8.19 3.88
C LEU A 78 1.23 -7.00 4.85
N LEU A 79 0.11 -6.29 4.88
CA LEU A 79 -0.09 -5.07 5.69
C LEU A 79 -0.07 -5.31 7.21
N SER A 80 -0.33 -6.54 7.66
CA SER A 80 -0.24 -6.93 9.08
C SER A 80 1.20 -7.17 9.57
N ARG A 81 2.20 -7.22 8.67
CA ARG A 81 3.61 -7.52 9.00
C ARG A 81 4.29 -6.39 9.77
N LYS A 82 4.43 -6.57 11.09
CA LYS A 82 5.08 -5.63 12.00
C LYS A 82 6.57 -5.46 11.69
N GLU A 83 7.22 -6.45 11.11
CA GLU A 83 8.60 -6.40 10.64
C GLU A 83 8.78 -5.40 9.48
N ILE A 84 7.78 -5.28 8.60
CA ILE A 84 7.81 -4.35 7.46
C ILE A 84 7.41 -2.95 7.90
N PHE A 85 6.36 -2.81 8.72
CA PHE A 85 5.70 -1.53 9.02
C PHE A 85 5.92 -1.01 10.44
N GLY A 86 6.47 -1.82 11.34
CA GLY A 86 6.67 -1.50 12.76
C GLY A 86 5.41 -1.64 13.63
N VAL A 87 4.24 -1.75 13.01
CA VAL A 87 2.91 -1.97 13.59
C VAL A 87 2.08 -2.81 12.62
N ASP A 88 1.00 -3.41 13.10
CA ASP A 88 0.06 -4.14 12.26
C ASP A 88 -0.97 -3.16 11.71
N LEU A 89 -0.91 -2.89 10.40
CA LEU A 89 -1.75 -1.86 9.76
C LEU A 89 -3.22 -2.28 9.66
N VAL A 90 -3.50 -3.59 9.72
CA VAL A 90 -4.85 -4.13 9.75
C VAL A 90 -5.45 -3.93 11.14
N GLN A 91 -4.71 -4.31 12.19
CA GLN A 91 -5.16 -4.17 13.58
C GLN A 91 -5.47 -2.72 13.96
N ILE A 92 -4.72 -1.76 13.42
CA ILE A 92 -4.92 -0.33 13.70
C ILE A 92 -5.93 0.35 12.74
N GLY A 93 -6.55 -0.42 11.83
CA GLY A 93 -7.58 0.05 10.91
C GLY A 93 -7.08 0.80 9.67
N LEU A 94 -5.77 1.00 9.50
CA LEU A 94 -5.22 1.79 8.39
C LEU A 94 -5.27 1.04 7.05
N SER A 95 -5.36 -0.29 7.06
CA SER A 95 -5.39 -1.12 5.84
C SER A 95 -6.54 -0.75 4.90
N ASN A 96 -7.71 -0.38 5.43
CA ASN A 96 -8.87 0.01 4.62
C ASN A 96 -8.56 1.21 3.71
N ARG A 97 -7.95 2.25 4.28
CA ARG A 97 -7.56 3.46 3.55
C ARG A 97 -6.50 3.16 2.50
N ILE A 98 -5.53 2.30 2.84
CA ILE A 98 -4.46 1.87 1.93
C ILE A 98 -5.05 1.11 0.74
N LYS A 99 -5.92 0.13 1.00
CA LYS A 99 -6.59 -0.68 -0.04
C LYS A 99 -7.46 0.19 -0.94
N GLN A 100 -8.18 1.17 -0.38
CA GLN A 100 -8.93 2.15 -1.17
C GLN A 100 -8.03 2.87 -2.17
N TYR A 101 -6.93 3.48 -1.70
CA TYR A 101 -6.01 4.20 -2.58
C TYR A 101 -5.36 3.27 -3.60
N TYR A 102 -4.98 2.05 -3.19
CA TYR A 102 -4.42 1.06 -4.10
C TYR A 102 -5.39 0.71 -5.24
N MET A 103 -6.68 0.50 -4.94
CA MET A 103 -7.70 0.28 -5.97
C MET A 103 -7.85 1.48 -6.90
N GLU A 104 -7.88 2.71 -6.35
CA GLU A 104 -7.92 3.94 -7.17
C GLU A 104 -6.70 4.05 -8.09
N MET A 105 -5.50 3.70 -7.63
CA MET A 105 -4.25 3.68 -8.41
C MET A 105 -4.20 2.59 -9.50
N ASN A 106 -5.12 1.63 -9.47
CA ASN A 106 -5.18 0.51 -10.42
C ASN A 106 -6.27 0.66 -11.50
N GLN A 107 -6.99 1.79 -11.55
CA GLN A 107 -8.07 2.03 -12.52
C GLN A 107 -7.59 2.28 -13.98
N GLY A 108 -6.36 1.87 -14.31
CA GLY A 108 -5.76 2.00 -15.63
C GLY A 108 -4.74 3.15 -15.75
N THR A 109 -4.35 3.48 -16.97
CA THR A 109 -3.29 4.46 -17.26
C THR A 109 -3.51 5.82 -16.61
N GLY A 110 -2.45 6.35 -15.98
CA GLY A 110 -2.44 7.65 -15.31
C GLY A 110 -3.19 7.69 -13.97
N SER A 111 -3.65 6.54 -13.47
CA SER A 111 -4.45 6.49 -12.24
C SER A 111 -3.64 6.78 -10.99
N VAL A 112 -2.33 6.47 -10.98
CA VAL A 112 -1.46 6.82 -9.86
C VAL A 112 -1.43 8.35 -9.74
N ARG A 113 -1.09 9.05 -10.82
CA ARG A 113 -1.08 10.52 -10.84
C ARG A 113 -2.42 11.12 -10.40
N ARG A 114 -3.53 10.67 -10.99
CA ARG A 114 -4.88 11.18 -10.65
C ARG A 114 -5.23 10.97 -9.17
N THR A 115 -4.86 9.81 -8.61
CA THR A 115 -5.09 9.52 -7.19
C THR A 115 -4.26 10.46 -6.31
N LEU A 116 -2.99 10.70 -6.65
CA LEU A 116 -2.14 11.64 -5.90
C LEU A 116 -2.71 13.06 -5.95
N GLU A 117 -3.12 13.54 -7.12
CA GLU A 117 -3.74 14.86 -7.30
C GLU A 117 -5.02 15.00 -6.46
N LYS A 118 -5.88 13.99 -6.47
CA LYS A 118 -7.15 13.98 -5.72
C LYS A 118 -6.98 14.12 -4.20
N PHE A 119 -5.91 13.58 -3.63
CA PHE A 119 -5.74 13.50 -2.18
C PHE A 119 -4.68 14.46 -1.60
N LEU A 120 -3.81 15.04 -2.43
CA LEU A 120 -2.73 15.93 -1.97
C LEU A 120 -2.84 17.38 -2.44
N VAL A 121 -3.75 17.68 -3.38
CA VAL A 121 -3.97 19.01 -3.96
C VAL A 121 -5.37 19.49 -3.62
#